data_AF-A0A969SIC9-F1
#
_entry.id   AF-A0A969SIC9-F1
#
_cell.length_a   1.000
_cell.length_b   1.000
_cell.length_c   1.000
_cell.angle_alpha   90.00
_cell.angle_beta   90.00
_cell.angle_gamma   90.00
#
_symmetry.space_group_name_H-M   'P 1'
#
loop_
_entity.id
_entity.type
_entity.pdbx_description
1 polymer ?
#
loop_
_entity_poly.entity_id
_entity_poly.type
_entity_poly.pdbx_seq_one_letter_code
_entity_poly.pdbx_strand_id
1 'polypeptide(L)' 'PSLHPPLRPLRLCGSFLSEIPTTGAAFKEVEDKLDSLICAYVAAYWWYWGEQRNLVLGDCTTGYIVIPAKSQK' A
#
# COMPACT_ATOMS: atom_id res chain seq x y z
N PRO A 1 6.02 -21.41 0.53
CA PRO A 1 4.86 -20.67 1.07
C PRO A 1 4.18 -19.83 -0.03
N SER A 2 2.97 -20.21 -0.43
CA SER A 2 2.16 -19.46 -1.40
C SER A 2 1.72 -18.14 -0.77
N LEU A 3 2.32 -17.02 -1.15
CA LEU A 3 1.65 -15.73 -1.00
C LEU A 3 0.97 -15.45 -2.34
N HIS A 4 -0.11 -16.18 -2.60
CA HIS A 4 -1.32 -15.51 -3.05
C HIS A 4 -1.97 -14.97 -1.78
N PRO A 5 -1.73 -13.73 -1.30
CA PRO A 5 -2.85 -13.04 -0.73
C PRO A 5 -3.72 -12.77 -1.96
N PRO A 6 -4.88 -13.43 -2.16
CA PRO A 6 -5.91 -12.69 -2.84
C PRO A 6 -5.93 -11.35 -2.12
N LEU A 7 -5.83 -10.25 -2.86
CA LEU A 7 -6.47 -9.03 -2.40
C LEU A 7 -7.95 -9.41 -2.26
N ARG A 8 -8.31 -10.16 -1.19
CA ARG A 8 -9.62 -10.03 -0.59
C ARG A 8 -9.72 -8.53 -0.51
N PRO A 9 -10.71 -7.92 -1.18
CA PRO A 9 -10.84 -6.47 -1.15
C PRO A 9 -10.62 -6.12 0.30
N LEU A 10 -9.60 -5.31 0.57
CA LEU A 10 -9.36 -4.78 1.91
C LEU A 10 -10.71 -4.16 2.22
N ARG A 11 -11.53 -4.91 2.96
CA ARG A 11 -12.72 -4.36 3.56
C ARG A 11 -12.09 -3.54 4.64
N LEU A 12 -11.66 -2.32 4.27
CA LEU A 12 -11.76 -1.19 5.16
C LEU A 12 -13.14 -1.39 5.76
N CYS A 13 -13.16 -1.87 7.00
CA CYS A 13 -14.40 -2.13 7.71
C CYS A 13 -15.24 -0.88 7.50
N GLY A 14 -16.56 -0.98 7.30
CA GLY A 14 -17.39 0.21 7.04
C GLY A 14 -17.18 1.33 8.07
N SER A 15 -16.68 0.98 9.27
CA SER A 15 -16.22 1.88 10.32
C SER A 15 -15.00 2.76 9.98
N PHE A 16 -14.20 2.45 8.96
CA PHE A 16 -13.02 3.23 8.56
C PHE A 16 -13.39 4.49 7.77
N LEU A 17 -14.54 4.46 7.08
CA LEU A 17 -15.09 5.56 6.28
C LEU A 17 -16.58 5.79 6.56
N SER A 18 -17.06 5.48 7.78
CA SER A 18 -18.48 5.58 8.10
C SER A 18 -19.00 7.03 7.96
N GLU A 19 -18.10 8.00 8.09
CA GLU A 19 -18.32 9.41 7.79
C GLU A 19 -16.95 10.04 7.49
N ILE A 20 -16.79 10.72 6.34
CA ILE A 20 -15.53 11.44 6.05
C ILE A 20 -15.52 12.68 6.95
N PRO A 21 -14.56 12.80 7.88
CA PRO A 21 -14.53 13.95 8.77
C PRO A 21 -14.32 15.24 7.98
N THR A 22 -15.10 16.28 8.29
CA THR A 22 -15.01 17.59 7.63
C THR A 22 -14.01 18.55 8.27
N THR A 23 -13.42 18.17 9.41
CA THR A 23 -12.38 18.95 10.11
C THR A 23 -10.99 18.45 9.74
N GLY A 24 -10.05 19.38 9.56
CA GLY A 24 -8.70 19.06 9.07
C GLY A 24 -7.93 18.07 9.94
N ALA A 25 -8.07 18.13 11.27
CA ALA A 25 -7.37 17.22 12.18
C ALA A 25 -7.90 15.78 12.10
N ALA A 26 -9.23 15.59 12.11
CA ALA A 26 -9.82 14.27 12.01
C ALA A 26 -9.61 13.65 10.61
N PHE A 27 -9.61 14.47 9.56
CA PHE A 27 -9.27 14.01 8.21
C PHE A 27 -7.82 13.52 8.15
N LYS A 28 -6.88 14.27 8.75
CA LYS A 28 -5.48 13.86 8.85
C LYS A 28 -5.29 12.55 9.61
N GLU A 29 -6.01 12.30 10.70
CA GLU A 29 -5.91 11.03 11.42
C GLU A 29 -6.37 9.83 10.58
N VAL A 30 -7.40 10.02 9.74
CA VAL A 30 -7.88 8.98 8.81
C VAL A 30 -6.85 8.75 7.70
N GLU A 31 -6.27 9.84 7.16
CA GLU A 31 -5.19 9.81 6.18
C GLU A 31 -3.97 9.06 6.71
N ASP A 32 -3.45 9.44 7.89
CA ASP A 32 -2.28 8.81 8.51
C ASP A 32 -2.51 7.29 8.76
N LYS A 33 -3.73 6.90 9.15
CA LYS A 33 -4.11 5.48 9.30
C LYS A 33 -4.11 4.75 7.97
N LEU A 34 -4.69 5.34 6.94
CA LEU A 34 -4.70 4.75 5.60
C LEU A 34 -3.26 4.59 5.06
N ASP A 35 -2.45 5.63 5.19
CA ASP A 35 -1.05 5.62 4.75
C ASP A 35 -0.25 4.53 5.45
N SER A 36 -0.45 4.34 6.76
CA SER A 36 0.21 3.25 7.50
C SER A 36 -0.12 1.85 6.97
N LEU A 37 -1.39 1.62 6.59
CA LEU A 37 -1.85 0.34 6.05
C LEU A 37 -1.28 0.10 4.65
N ILE A 38 -1.31 1.13 3.79
CA ILE A 38 -0.75 1.05 2.44
C ILE A 38 0.77 0.85 2.50
N CYS A 39 1.48 1.56 3.38
CA CYS A 39 2.91 1.40 3.60
C CYS A 39 3.27 -0.03 4.00
N ALA A 40 2.58 -0.60 5.01
CA ALA A 40 2.80 -1.98 5.43
C ALA A 40 2.53 -2.98 4.30
N TYR A 41 1.48 -2.77 3.52
CA TYR A 41 1.17 -3.61 2.36
C TYR A 41 2.26 -3.54 1.28
N VAL A 42 2.68 -2.35 0.88
CA VAL A 42 3.73 -2.15 -0.14
C VAL A 42 5.05 -2.80 0.32
N ALA A 43 5.42 -2.62 1.59
CA ALA A 43 6.63 -3.23 2.15
C ALA A 43 6.57 -4.77 2.12
N ALA A 44 5.45 -5.36 2.53
CA ALA A 44 5.26 -6.81 2.46
C ALA A 44 5.27 -7.34 1.02
N TYR A 45 4.68 -6.58 0.08
CA TYR A 45 4.64 -6.92 -1.34
C TYR A 45 6.04 -6.85 -1.97
N TRP A 46 6.82 -5.81 -1.65
CA TRP A 46 8.21 -5.71 -2.06
C TRP A 46 9.06 -6.85 -1.50
N TRP A 47 8.93 -7.14 -0.20
CA TRP A 47 9.69 -8.22 0.45
C TRP A 47 9.45 -9.59 -0.18
N TYR A 48 8.22 -9.88 -0.61
CA TYR A 48 7.90 -11.19 -1.17
C TYR A 48 8.23 -11.35 -2.66
N TRP A 49 7.93 -10.34 -3.50
CA TRP A 49 8.11 -10.46 -4.95
C TRP A 49 9.38 -9.79 -5.49
N GLY A 50 9.99 -8.88 -4.73
CA GLY A 50 11.10 -8.05 -5.22
C GLY A 50 10.75 -7.38 -6.55
N GLU A 51 11.72 -7.28 -7.45
CA GLU A 51 11.54 -6.65 -8.77
C GLU A 51 10.58 -7.39 -9.73
N GLN A 52 10.23 -8.66 -9.44
CA GLN A 52 9.42 -9.46 -10.37
C GLN A 52 7.99 -8.94 -10.53
N ARG A 53 7.45 -8.28 -9.50
CA ARG A 53 6.11 -7.67 -9.54
C ARG A 53 6.09 -6.23 -9.06
N ASN A 54 7.25 -5.58 -9.03
CA ASN A 54 7.35 -4.20 -8.61
C ASN A 54 8.16 -3.43 -9.64
N LEU A 55 7.65 -2.27 -10.02
CA LEU A 55 8.42 -1.31 -10.80
C LEU A 55 9.29 -0.50 -9.83
N VAL A 56 10.59 -0.57 -10.03
CA VAL A 56 11.56 0.25 -9.30
C VAL A 56 11.96 1.42 -10.19
N LEU A 57 11.65 2.63 -9.74
CA LEU A 57 12.06 3.86 -10.43
C LEU A 57 13.22 4.49 -9.65
N GLY A 58 14.38 4.58 -10.29
CA GLY A 58 15.62 5.09 -9.67
C GLY A 58 16.62 3.97 -9.38
N ASP A 59 17.57 4.24 -8.48
CA ASP A 59 18.69 3.35 -8.17
C ASP A 59 19.17 3.50 -6.70
N CYS A 60 20.06 2.61 -6.25
CA CYS A 60 20.57 2.63 -4.87
C CYS A 60 21.50 3.82 -4.55
N THR A 61 21.94 4.59 -5.55
CA THR A 61 22.83 5.75 -5.37
C THR A 61 22.07 7.05 -5.21
N THR A 62 20.95 7.22 -5.91
CA THR A 62 20.10 8.42 -5.86
C THR A 62 18.82 8.22 -5.05
N GLY A 63 18.49 6.97 -4.72
CA GLY A 63 17.23 6.57 -4.14
C GLY A 63 16.30 5.98 -5.19
N TYR A 64 15.38 5.13 -4.74
CA TYR A 64 14.41 4.48 -5.60
C TYR A 64 13.02 4.47 -4.98
N ILE A 65 12.01 4.46 -5.85
CA ILE A 65 10.60 4.31 -5.49
C ILE A 65 10.12 2.96 -6.00
N VAL A 66 9.49 2.20 -5.10
CA VAL A 66 8.91 0.89 -5.40
C VAL A 66 7.41 1.05 -5.63
N ILE A 67 6.94 0.64 -6.80
CA ILE A 67 5.52 0.67 -7.18
C ILE A 67 5.05 -0.76 -7.44
N PRO A 68 4.13 -1.31 -6.63
CA PRO A 68 3.52 -2.60 -6.93
C PRO A 68 2.84 -2.58 -8.29
N ALA A 69 3.21 -3.51 -9.16
CA ALA A 69 2.69 -3.63 -10.50
C ALA A 69 2.03 -5.00 -10.69
N LYS A 70 0.97 -5.05 -11.50
CA LYS A 70 0.49 -6.35 -11.98
C LYS A 70 1.55 -6.91 -12.92
N SER A 71 1.85 -8.20 -12.79
CA SER A 71 2.70 -8.91 -13.75
C SER A 71 2.16 -8.63 -15.15
N GLN A 72 2.94 -7.92 -15.98
CA GLN A 72 2.67 -7.84 -17.40
C GLN A 72 2.74 -9.27 -17.93
N LYS A 73 1.70 -9.69 -18.63
CA LYS A 73 1.59 -11.02 -19.21
C LYS A 73 2.11 -10.97 -20.64
#